data_AF-A0A517TSC7-F1
#
_entry.id   AF-A0A517TSC7-F1
#
_cell.length_a   1.000
_cell.length_b   1.000
_cell.length_c   1.000
_cell.angle_alpha   90.00
_cell.angle_beta   90.00
_cell.angle_gamma   90.00
#
_symmetry.space_group_name_H-M   'P 1'
#
loop_
_entity.id
_entity.type
_entity.pdbx_description
1 polymer ?
#
loop_
_entity_poly.entity_id
_entity_poly.type
_entity_poly.pdbx_seq_one_letter_code
_entity_poly.pdbx_strand_id
1 'polypeptide(L)'
;MNAFLRAFALALCSIVAVVQPCAASFHLWKVKEVFSNQDGTVQFVELFTTAAGEIFLNAHDLTATSDGNVVKFTLNHDVASPSTNKHLLLATAGFASLAGGIAPDYAPLPANFFNPNAASITINFAGVDSITFAGSALPKDGVNSLTDQAPGGVQNLVASVNSPANYAGAVGSVNIAPPVAPADFNGDGAVNGLDLSAWRVGFGASGAAATKAAGNADGDGDVDGADFLAWQQGSGPSTIASVPEPTAFALLAFACMLAHGACLRAAS
;
A
#
# COMPACT_ATOMS: atom_id res chain seq x y z
N MET A 1 -6.08 86.16 -37.09
CA MET A 1 -4.80 86.17 -36.36
C MET A 1 -5.08 85.73 -34.93
N ASN A 2 -4.60 84.53 -34.58
CA ASN A 2 -4.45 83.94 -33.23
C ASN A 2 -5.76 83.72 -32.45
N ALA A 3 -6.44 82.56 -32.42
CA ALA A 3 -6.03 81.16 -32.29
C ALA A 3 -5.15 80.87 -31.06
N PHE A 4 -5.54 79.81 -30.32
CA PHE A 4 -4.90 79.09 -29.20
C PHE A 4 -5.40 79.43 -27.77
N LEU A 5 -6.36 78.67 -27.21
CA LEU A 5 -6.29 77.32 -26.57
C LEU A 5 -5.87 77.42 -25.08
N ARG A 6 -6.43 76.72 -24.07
CA ARG A 6 -7.57 75.79 -23.89
C ARG A 6 -7.68 75.56 -22.38
N ALA A 7 -8.90 75.62 -21.83
CA ALA A 7 -9.24 75.11 -20.50
C ALA A 7 -9.37 73.57 -20.53
N PHE A 8 -9.51 72.99 -19.33
CA PHE A 8 -9.86 71.60 -18.99
C PHE A 8 -8.70 70.59 -18.91
N ALA A 9 -8.18 70.42 -17.69
CA ALA A 9 -7.57 69.17 -17.25
C ALA A 9 -8.69 68.20 -16.83
N LEU A 10 -9.00 67.22 -17.68
CA LEU A 10 -9.73 66.02 -17.27
C LEU A 10 -8.72 64.86 -17.28
N ALA A 11 -8.21 64.50 -16.11
CA ALA A 11 -7.44 63.28 -15.95
C ALA A 11 -8.42 62.10 -15.99
N LEU A 12 -8.55 61.49 -17.17
CA LEU A 12 -9.26 60.22 -17.33
C LEU A 12 -8.38 59.13 -16.70
N CYS A 13 -8.66 58.79 -15.44
CA CYS A 13 -8.06 57.65 -14.77
C CYS A 13 -8.72 56.38 -15.32
N SER A 14 -8.17 55.83 -16.41
CA SER A 14 -8.57 54.54 -16.94
C SER A 14 -8.14 53.46 -15.93
N ILE A 15 -9.07 53.01 -15.09
CA ILE A 15 -8.93 51.78 -14.33
C ILE A 15 -8.89 50.64 -15.35
N VAL A 16 -7.69 50.21 -15.73
CA VAL A 16 -7.50 48.93 -16.40
C VAL A 16 -7.70 47.88 -15.32
N ALA A 17 -8.90 47.31 -15.24
CA ALA A 17 -9.12 46.08 -14.52
C ALA A 17 -8.28 44.99 -15.21
N VAL A 18 -7.09 44.72 -14.66
CA VAL A 18 -6.37 43.50 -15.01
C VAL A 18 -7.20 42.36 -14.44
N VAL A 19 -8.06 41.79 -15.28
CA VAL A 19 -8.67 40.49 -14.99
C VAL A 19 -7.50 39.52 -14.97
N GLN A 20 -7.02 39.18 -13.76
CA GLN A 20 -6.16 38.02 -13.58
C GLN A 20 -6.93 36.84 -14.17
N PRO A 21 -6.35 36.02 -15.07
CA PRO A 21 -7.02 34.80 -15.49
C PRO A 21 -7.35 34.03 -14.21
N CYS A 22 -8.61 33.70 -13.96
CA CYS A 22 -8.92 32.74 -12.92
C CYS A 22 -8.23 31.45 -13.38
N ALA A 23 -7.13 31.10 -12.72
CA ALA A 23 -6.42 29.88 -13.06
C ALA A 23 -7.43 28.73 -12.91
N ALA A 24 -7.53 27.92 -13.96
CA ALA A 24 -8.12 26.60 -13.85
C ALA A 24 -7.46 25.87 -12.66
N SER A 25 -8.24 25.46 -11.66
CA SER A 25 -7.72 24.85 -10.43
C SER A 25 -7.85 23.32 -10.45
N PHE A 26 -6.79 22.65 -10.01
CA PHE A 26 -6.68 21.20 -9.77
C PHE A 26 -5.69 20.84 -8.66
N HIS A 27 -4.97 21.84 -8.12
CA HIS A 27 -3.77 21.63 -7.29
C HIS A 27 -4.10 21.17 -5.87
N LEU A 28 -5.38 21.22 -5.47
CA LEU A 28 -5.84 20.85 -4.13
C LEU A 28 -6.44 19.44 -4.05
N TRP A 29 -6.31 18.64 -5.12
CA TRP A 29 -6.54 17.20 -5.06
C TRP A 29 -5.38 16.49 -4.37
N LYS A 30 -5.71 15.51 -3.52
CA LYS A 30 -4.77 14.77 -2.67
C LYS A 30 -4.92 13.28 -2.88
N VAL A 31 -3.82 12.54 -2.92
CA VAL A 31 -3.86 11.07 -2.97
C VAL A 31 -4.27 10.58 -1.59
N LYS A 32 -5.42 9.91 -1.50
CA LYS A 32 -6.04 9.56 -0.22
C LYS A 32 -6.02 8.07 0.07
N GLU A 33 -6.34 7.24 -0.89
CA GLU A 33 -6.48 5.79 -0.65
C GLU A 33 -5.86 5.00 -1.80
N VAL A 34 -5.12 3.93 -1.49
CA VAL A 34 -4.50 3.07 -2.49
C VAL A 34 -4.61 1.61 -2.10
N PHE A 35 -4.87 0.77 -3.09
CA PHE A 35 -4.94 -0.68 -2.93
C PHE A 35 -4.32 -1.38 -4.14
N SER A 36 -3.71 -2.54 -3.87
CA SER A 36 -3.42 -3.54 -4.88
C SER A 36 -3.51 -4.92 -4.27
N ASN A 37 -4.06 -5.87 -5.02
CA ASN A 37 -3.86 -7.29 -4.72
C ASN A 37 -2.43 -7.72 -5.07
N GLN A 38 -2.08 -8.97 -4.74
CA GLN A 38 -0.71 -9.51 -4.84
C GLN A 38 -0.09 -9.42 -6.24
N ASP A 39 -0.91 -9.56 -7.29
CA ASP A 39 -0.47 -9.63 -8.69
C ASP A 39 -0.76 -8.35 -9.49
N GLY A 40 -1.27 -7.30 -8.83
CA GLY A 40 -1.57 -6.00 -9.43
C GLY A 40 -2.70 -5.99 -10.47
N THR A 41 -3.51 -7.05 -10.55
CA THR A 41 -4.66 -7.11 -11.45
C THR A 41 -5.86 -6.29 -10.93
N VAL A 42 -6.02 -6.19 -9.62
CA VAL A 42 -7.03 -5.38 -8.93
C VAL A 42 -6.31 -4.26 -8.20
N GLN A 43 -6.42 -3.03 -8.72
CA GLN A 43 -5.83 -1.85 -8.08
C GLN A 43 -6.78 -0.67 -8.15
N PHE A 44 -6.66 0.22 -7.17
CA PHE A 44 -7.25 1.55 -7.25
C PHE A 44 -6.38 2.60 -6.57
N VAL A 45 -6.58 3.85 -6.99
CA VAL A 45 -6.11 5.07 -6.37
C VAL A 45 -7.30 6.01 -6.24
N GLU A 46 -7.55 6.47 -5.02
CA GLU A 46 -8.53 7.51 -4.72
C GLU A 46 -7.83 8.85 -4.55
N LEU A 47 -8.30 9.87 -5.26
CA LEU A 47 -7.99 11.27 -4.94
C LEU A 47 -9.14 11.90 -4.16
N PHE A 48 -8.84 12.86 -3.30
CA PHE A 48 -9.82 13.62 -2.52
C PHE A 48 -9.51 15.10 -2.49
N THR A 49 -10.54 15.94 -2.48
CA THR A 49 -10.38 17.36 -2.22
C THR A 49 -11.50 17.91 -1.34
N THR A 50 -11.13 18.81 -0.42
CA THR A 50 -12.08 19.61 0.35
C THR A 50 -12.38 20.96 -0.33
N ALA A 51 -11.64 21.31 -1.38
CA ALA A 51 -11.73 22.61 -2.01
C ALA A 51 -12.81 22.67 -3.09
N ALA A 52 -13.41 23.85 -3.25
CA ALA A 52 -14.32 24.15 -4.35
C ALA A 52 -13.54 24.61 -5.59
N GLY A 53 -14.06 24.35 -6.79
CA GLY A 53 -13.49 24.84 -8.05
C GLY A 53 -12.32 24.03 -8.60
N GLU A 54 -11.96 22.93 -7.95
CA GLU A 54 -10.91 21.99 -8.38
C GLU A 54 -11.44 21.05 -9.49
N ILE A 55 -11.87 21.63 -10.61
CA ILE A 55 -12.61 20.90 -11.65
C ILE A 55 -11.80 20.62 -12.92
N PHE A 56 -10.66 21.29 -13.09
CA PHE A 56 -9.91 21.29 -14.35
C PHE A 56 -8.81 20.23 -14.36
N LEU A 57 -9.21 18.98 -14.55
CA LEU A 57 -8.36 17.80 -14.41
C LEU A 57 -7.84 17.26 -15.74
N ASN A 58 -8.43 17.68 -16.86
CA ASN A 58 -8.03 17.22 -18.18
C ASN A 58 -6.55 17.52 -18.45
N ALA A 59 -5.86 16.56 -19.08
CA ALA A 59 -4.44 16.58 -19.40
C ALA A 59 -3.47 16.56 -18.21
N HIS A 60 -3.95 16.40 -16.97
CA HIS A 60 -3.12 16.13 -15.82
C HIS A 60 -2.86 14.64 -15.65
N ASP A 61 -1.70 14.30 -15.10
CA ASP A 61 -1.24 12.92 -14.98
C ASP A 61 -1.36 12.40 -13.55
N LEU A 62 -1.83 11.16 -13.42
CA LEU A 62 -1.50 10.29 -12.31
C LEU A 62 -0.29 9.44 -12.71
N THR A 63 0.75 9.45 -11.90
CA THR A 63 1.94 8.61 -12.13
C THR A 63 2.17 7.69 -10.95
N ALA A 64 2.58 6.47 -11.25
CA ALA A 64 2.99 5.46 -10.31
C ALA A 64 4.45 5.09 -10.60
N THR A 65 5.32 5.29 -9.63
CA THR A 65 6.74 4.91 -9.72
C THR A 65 6.99 3.71 -8.81
N SER A 66 7.42 2.58 -9.35
CA SER A 66 7.77 1.37 -8.60
C SER A 66 9.25 1.03 -8.82
N ASP A 67 10.08 1.22 -7.80
CA ASP A 67 11.54 1.04 -7.87
C ASP A 67 12.18 1.75 -9.08
N GLY A 68 11.71 2.97 -9.36
CA GLY A 68 12.17 3.80 -10.48
C GLY A 68 11.46 3.55 -11.82
N ASN A 69 10.64 2.49 -11.94
CA ASN A 69 9.82 2.24 -13.13
C ASN A 69 8.54 3.07 -13.05
N VAL A 70 8.30 3.93 -14.05
CA VAL A 70 7.17 4.87 -14.06
C VAL A 70 6.09 4.39 -15.02
N VAL A 71 4.86 4.25 -14.52
CA VAL A 71 3.64 4.12 -15.31
C VAL A 71 2.83 5.42 -15.17
N LYS A 72 2.29 5.90 -16.27
CA LYS A 72 1.55 7.17 -16.35
C LYS A 72 0.13 6.92 -16.87
N PHE A 73 -0.84 7.60 -16.27
CA PHE A 73 -2.21 7.67 -16.73
C PHE A 73 -2.64 9.15 -16.81
N THR A 74 -3.12 9.59 -17.98
CA THR A 74 -3.55 10.97 -18.19
C THR A 74 -5.07 11.07 -18.07
N LEU A 75 -5.55 11.94 -17.20
CA LEU A 75 -6.97 12.24 -17.03
C LEU A 75 -7.47 12.95 -18.31
N ASN A 76 -8.53 12.44 -18.91
CA ASN A 76 -8.97 12.84 -20.27
C ASN A 76 -10.17 13.78 -20.30
N HIS A 77 -10.65 14.23 -19.14
CA HIS A 77 -11.76 15.18 -19.01
C HIS A 77 -11.75 15.88 -17.65
N ASP A 78 -12.39 17.04 -17.62
CA ASP A 78 -12.68 17.82 -16.43
C ASP A 78 -13.92 17.25 -15.72
N VAL A 79 -14.01 17.46 -14.41
CA VAL A 79 -15.18 17.06 -13.62
C VAL A 79 -16.18 18.22 -13.51
N ALA A 80 -17.44 17.91 -13.22
CA ALA A 80 -18.47 18.95 -13.09
C ALA A 80 -18.45 19.59 -11.70
N SER A 81 -18.55 20.91 -11.59
CA SER A 81 -18.75 21.58 -10.29
C SER A 81 -19.99 21.04 -9.55
N PRO A 82 -19.95 20.89 -8.21
CA PRO A 82 -18.88 21.27 -7.29
C PRO A 82 -17.88 20.15 -6.98
N SER A 83 -16.63 20.53 -6.68
CA SER A 83 -15.55 19.62 -6.23
C SER A 83 -15.41 19.50 -4.71
N THR A 84 -16.12 20.30 -3.91
CA THR A 84 -16.00 20.29 -2.45
C THR A 84 -16.37 18.92 -1.88
N ASN A 85 -15.46 18.32 -1.10
CA ASN A 85 -15.59 16.99 -0.51
C ASN A 85 -15.86 15.90 -1.55
N LYS A 86 -15.27 16.05 -2.74
CA LYS A 86 -15.36 15.05 -3.80
C LYS A 86 -14.18 14.12 -3.78
N HIS A 87 -14.44 12.93 -4.29
CA HIS A 87 -13.48 11.86 -4.47
C HIS A 87 -13.36 11.58 -5.97
N LEU A 88 -12.21 11.09 -6.40
CA LEU A 88 -12.00 10.56 -7.75
C LEU A 88 -11.42 9.17 -7.62
N LEU A 89 -12.11 8.20 -8.21
CA LEU A 89 -11.68 6.83 -8.26
C LEU A 89 -11.03 6.53 -9.61
N LEU A 90 -9.74 6.21 -9.58
CA LEU A 90 -9.01 5.64 -10.71
C LEU A 90 -8.71 4.18 -10.36
N ALA A 91 -9.22 3.23 -11.14
CA ALA A 91 -9.07 1.81 -10.82
C ALA A 91 -8.87 0.95 -12.06
N THR A 92 -8.30 -0.24 -11.88
CA THR A 92 -8.15 -1.22 -12.96
C THR A 92 -9.52 -1.81 -13.35
N ALA A 93 -9.58 -2.40 -14.54
CA ALA A 93 -10.78 -3.13 -14.98
C ALA A 93 -11.10 -4.31 -14.03
N GLY A 94 -10.07 -4.90 -13.41
CA GLY A 94 -10.21 -5.95 -12.40
C GLY A 94 -10.95 -5.47 -11.15
N PHE A 95 -10.73 -4.24 -10.68
CA PHE A 95 -11.51 -3.67 -9.58
C PHE A 95 -12.98 -3.47 -9.98
N ALA A 96 -13.22 -2.86 -11.15
CA ALA A 96 -14.57 -2.53 -11.59
C ALA A 96 -15.46 -3.76 -11.84
N SER A 97 -14.87 -4.95 -12.02
CA SER A 97 -15.60 -6.21 -12.21
C SER A 97 -15.89 -6.97 -10.91
N LEU A 98 -15.36 -6.54 -9.77
CA LEU A 98 -15.59 -7.18 -8.48
C LEU A 98 -17.03 -7.00 -7.99
N ALA A 99 -17.50 -7.98 -7.21
CA ALA A 99 -18.65 -7.76 -6.34
C ALA A 99 -18.29 -6.70 -5.29
N GLY A 100 -18.97 -5.55 -5.34
CA GLY A 100 -18.64 -4.37 -4.53
C GLY A 100 -17.75 -3.35 -5.26
N GLY A 101 -17.19 -3.71 -6.42
CA GLY A 101 -16.55 -2.77 -7.33
C GLY A 101 -17.57 -1.76 -7.86
N ILE A 102 -17.18 -0.49 -7.91
CA ILE A 102 -17.97 0.59 -8.50
C ILE A 102 -17.28 1.14 -9.74
N ALA A 103 -18.04 1.84 -10.59
CA ALA A 103 -17.51 2.47 -11.79
C ALA A 103 -16.45 3.52 -11.43
N PRO A 104 -15.21 3.43 -11.96
CA PRO A 104 -14.20 4.47 -11.85
C PRO A 104 -14.62 5.74 -12.61
N ASP A 105 -14.08 6.88 -12.22
CA ASP A 105 -14.41 8.18 -12.84
C ASP A 105 -13.73 8.36 -14.21
N TYR A 106 -12.61 7.67 -14.42
CA TYR A 106 -11.87 7.68 -15.68
C TYR A 106 -11.85 6.29 -16.33
N ALA A 107 -11.37 6.22 -17.57
CA ALA A 107 -11.10 4.95 -18.21
C ALA A 107 -10.22 4.06 -17.30
N PRO A 108 -10.38 2.72 -17.34
CA PRO A 108 -9.64 1.84 -16.44
C PRO A 108 -8.13 2.08 -16.49
N LEU A 109 -7.50 2.06 -15.32
CA LEU A 109 -6.05 2.04 -15.22
C LEU A 109 -5.50 0.79 -15.94
N PRO A 110 -4.31 0.89 -16.56
CA PRO A 110 -3.59 -0.29 -17.02
C PRO A 110 -3.43 -1.30 -15.88
N ALA A 111 -3.50 -2.60 -16.19
CA ALA A 111 -3.14 -3.63 -15.22
C ALA A 111 -1.69 -3.42 -14.76
N ASN A 112 -1.40 -3.67 -13.49
CA ASN A 112 -0.09 -3.36 -12.89
C ASN A 112 0.29 -1.88 -13.03
N PHE A 113 -0.65 -0.96 -12.77
CA PHE A 113 -0.36 0.46 -12.74
C PHE A 113 0.79 0.79 -11.77
N PHE A 114 0.89 0.07 -10.65
CA PHE A 114 2.11 -0.02 -9.85
C PHE A 114 2.42 -1.48 -9.51
N ASN A 115 3.70 -1.79 -9.24
CA ASN A 115 4.09 -3.12 -8.77
C ASN A 115 3.88 -3.22 -7.24
N PRO A 116 2.95 -4.05 -6.73
CA PRO A 116 2.66 -4.16 -5.29
C PRO A 116 3.78 -4.79 -4.46
N ASN A 117 4.82 -5.32 -5.12
CA ASN A 117 5.95 -5.99 -4.48
C ASN A 117 7.23 -5.14 -4.53
N ALA A 118 7.16 -3.90 -5.04
CA ALA A 118 8.30 -3.00 -5.12
C ALA A 118 8.78 -2.55 -3.73
N ALA A 119 10.07 -2.28 -3.59
CA ALA A 119 10.64 -1.79 -2.33
C ALA A 119 10.17 -0.35 -2.04
N SER A 120 9.99 0.47 -3.08
CA SER A 120 9.44 1.81 -3.00
C SER A 120 8.41 2.06 -4.10
N ILE A 121 7.23 2.53 -3.70
CA ILE A 121 6.11 2.90 -4.57
C ILE A 121 5.77 4.35 -4.28
N THR A 122 5.79 5.20 -5.30
CA THR A 122 5.30 6.59 -5.22
C THR A 122 4.12 6.78 -6.14
N ILE A 123 2.98 7.17 -5.58
CA ILE A 123 1.81 7.63 -6.33
C ILE A 123 1.85 9.16 -6.32
N ASN A 124 1.92 9.77 -7.49
CA ASN A 124 2.00 11.21 -7.65
C ASN A 124 0.90 11.70 -8.58
N PHE A 125 0.12 12.67 -8.10
CA PHE A 125 -0.86 13.38 -8.89
C PHE A 125 -0.28 14.72 -9.34
N ALA A 126 -0.06 14.86 -10.65
CA ALA A 126 0.28 16.09 -11.37
C ALA A 126 1.43 16.94 -10.77
N GLY A 127 2.34 16.33 -9.99
CA GLY A 127 3.37 17.06 -9.26
C GLY A 127 2.87 17.92 -8.08
N VAL A 128 1.56 17.87 -7.75
CA VAL A 128 0.94 18.70 -6.70
C VAL A 128 0.76 17.95 -5.39
N ASP A 129 0.64 16.63 -5.47
CA ASP A 129 0.52 15.77 -4.30
C ASP A 129 1.11 14.39 -4.57
N SER A 130 1.66 13.77 -3.52
CA SER A 130 2.18 12.42 -3.63
C SER A 130 2.22 11.71 -2.29
N ILE A 131 2.02 10.41 -2.31
CA ILE A 131 2.32 9.51 -1.20
C ILE A 131 3.39 8.51 -1.64
N THR A 132 4.27 8.15 -0.71
CA THR A 132 5.30 7.11 -0.92
C THR A 132 5.19 6.04 0.14
N PHE A 133 5.24 4.77 -0.26
CA PHE A 133 5.14 3.63 0.63
C PHE A 133 5.92 2.43 0.07
N ALA A 134 6.26 1.48 0.94
CA ALA A 134 6.84 0.21 0.50
C ALA A 134 5.73 -0.76 0.09
N GLY A 135 6.00 -1.65 -0.88
CA GLY A 135 5.08 -2.72 -1.24
C GLY A 135 4.76 -3.66 -0.07
N SER A 136 5.67 -3.81 0.89
CA SER A 136 5.43 -4.54 2.14
C SER A 136 4.42 -3.89 3.06
N ALA A 137 4.12 -2.59 2.89
CA ALA A 137 3.11 -1.89 3.67
C ALA A 137 1.69 -2.05 3.09
N LEU A 138 1.54 -2.45 1.82
CA LEU A 138 0.23 -2.68 1.22
C LEU A 138 -0.46 -3.87 1.90
N PRO A 139 -1.70 -3.70 2.42
CA PRO A 139 -2.52 -4.83 2.81
C PRO A 139 -2.84 -5.68 1.57
N LYS A 140 -2.60 -6.98 1.68
CA LYS A 140 -2.83 -7.99 0.63
C LYS A 140 -3.93 -8.97 1.00
N ASP A 141 -4.69 -8.64 2.05
CA ASP A 141 -5.77 -9.43 2.62
C ASP A 141 -7.08 -9.35 1.81
N GLY A 142 -7.11 -8.52 0.76
CA GLY A 142 -8.29 -8.36 -0.08
C GLY A 142 -9.44 -7.59 0.57
N VAL A 143 -9.20 -6.95 1.72
CA VAL A 143 -10.20 -6.21 2.51
C VAL A 143 -9.70 -4.83 2.94
N ASN A 144 -8.42 -4.68 3.28
CA ASN A 144 -7.87 -3.41 3.72
C ASN A 144 -7.11 -2.71 2.57
N SER A 145 -7.05 -1.39 2.63
CA SER A 145 -6.24 -0.53 1.77
C SER A 145 -5.30 0.32 2.62
N LEU A 146 -4.33 0.99 1.99
CA LEU A 146 -3.61 2.08 2.64
C LEU A 146 -4.39 3.38 2.47
N THR A 147 -4.80 3.97 3.58
CA THR A 147 -5.48 5.27 3.61
C THR A 147 -4.58 6.31 4.25
N ASP A 148 -4.35 7.44 3.58
CA ASP A 148 -3.82 8.64 4.19
C ASP A 148 -4.89 9.32 5.04
N GLN A 149 -4.70 9.30 6.36
CA GLN A 149 -5.62 9.92 7.33
C GLN A 149 -5.42 11.44 7.43
N ALA A 150 -4.39 11.99 6.78
CA ALA A 150 -4.15 13.43 6.73
C ALA A 150 -3.78 13.93 5.32
N PRO A 151 -4.65 13.75 4.30
CA PRO A 151 -4.34 14.13 2.91
C PRO A 151 -3.98 15.62 2.80
N GLY A 152 -2.80 15.91 2.21
CA GLY A 152 -2.25 17.27 2.09
C GLY A 152 -1.55 17.81 3.34
N GLY A 153 -1.51 17.03 4.42
CA GLY A 153 -0.71 17.27 5.62
C GLY A 153 0.58 16.45 5.64
N VAL A 154 1.06 16.13 6.83
CA VAL A 154 2.12 15.12 6.99
C VAL A 154 1.50 13.75 6.72
N GLN A 155 2.00 13.06 5.71
CA GLN A 155 1.53 11.74 5.30
C GLN A 155 1.36 10.79 6.49
N ASN A 156 0.15 10.25 6.66
CA ASN A 156 -0.20 9.31 7.72
C ASN A 156 -0.95 8.11 7.12
N LEU A 157 -0.19 7.18 6.52
CA LEU A 157 -0.75 5.99 5.90
C LEU A 157 -1.08 4.93 6.95
N VAL A 158 -2.34 4.51 6.97
CA VAL A 158 -2.85 3.50 7.88
C VAL A 158 -3.60 2.44 7.07
N ALA A 159 -3.38 1.17 7.42
CA ALA A 159 -4.19 0.08 6.90
C ALA A 159 -5.60 0.17 7.49
N SER A 160 -6.63 0.23 6.65
CA SER A 160 -8.03 0.34 7.06
C SER A 160 -8.93 -0.37 6.06
N VAL A 161 -10.15 -0.72 6.48
CA VAL A 161 -11.13 -1.34 5.58
C VAL A 161 -11.31 -0.41 4.39
N ASN A 162 -11.14 -0.97 3.20
CA ASN A 162 -11.14 -0.17 1.99
C ASN A 162 -12.53 0.44 1.74
N SER A 163 -12.56 1.70 1.32
CA SER A 163 -13.78 2.46 1.09
C SER A 163 -13.70 3.40 -0.12
N PRO A 164 -13.21 2.93 -1.29
CA PRO A 164 -12.99 3.78 -2.45
C PRO A 164 -14.30 4.44 -2.90
N ALA A 165 -14.28 5.75 -3.09
CA ALA A 165 -15.41 6.54 -3.54
C ALA A 165 -15.15 7.20 -4.90
N ASN A 166 -16.16 7.20 -5.76
CA ASN A 166 -16.11 7.92 -7.03
C ASN A 166 -16.73 9.33 -6.92
N TYR A 167 -16.63 10.12 -7.98
CA TYR A 167 -17.11 11.49 -8.01
C TYR A 167 -18.63 11.62 -7.82
N ALA A 168 -19.37 10.60 -8.27
CA ALA A 168 -20.81 10.49 -8.09
C ALA A 168 -21.22 10.22 -6.62
N GLY A 169 -20.26 9.88 -5.74
CA GLY A 169 -20.49 9.58 -4.34
C GLY A 169 -20.89 8.13 -4.07
N ALA A 170 -20.77 7.24 -5.06
CA ALA A 170 -20.85 5.81 -4.79
C ALA A 170 -19.59 5.40 -4.02
N VAL A 171 -19.77 4.52 -3.04
CA VAL A 171 -18.68 3.93 -2.25
C VAL A 171 -18.64 2.44 -2.58
N GLY A 172 -17.46 1.98 -2.99
CA GLY A 172 -17.20 0.60 -3.32
C GLY A 172 -16.41 -0.11 -2.24
N SER A 173 -16.11 -1.38 -2.51
CA SER A 173 -15.25 -2.20 -1.69
C SER A 173 -14.53 -3.26 -2.54
N VAL A 174 -13.29 -3.55 -2.21
CA VAL A 174 -12.61 -4.80 -2.52
C VAL A 174 -13.00 -5.82 -1.45
N ASN A 175 -13.49 -6.96 -1.90
CA ASN A 175 -13.72 -8.14 -1.07
C ASN A 175 -13.32 -9.37 -1.88
N ILE A 176 -12.01 -9.56 -2.02
CA ILE A 176 -11.43 -10.73 -2.67
C ILE A 176 -10.87 -11.63 -1.59
N ALA A 177 -11.00 -12.95 -1.78
CA ALA A 177 -10.31 -13.88 -0.91
C ALA A 177 -8.81 -13.56 -0.93
N PRO A 178 -8.13 -13.52 0.23
CA PRO A 178 -6.68 -13.37 0.25
C PRO A 178 -6.04 -14.42 -0.66
N PRO A 179 -4.91 -14.11 -1.32
CA PRO A 179 -4.12 -15.14 -1.98
C PRO A 179 -3.84 -16.24 -0.97
N VAL A 180 -4.20 -17.48 -1.31
CA VAL A 180 -3.93 -18.63 -0.44
C VAL A 180 -2.43 -18.75 -0.30
N ALA A 181 -1.90 -18.59 0.91
CA ALA A 181 -0.48 -18.77 1.14
C ALA A 181 -0.10 -20.23 0.79
N PRO A 182 1.00 -20.45 0.05
CA PRO A 182 1.43 -21.80 -0.34
C PRO A 182 1.51 -22.76 0.86
N ALA A 183 2.04 -22.25 1.98
CA ALA A 183 2.25 -22.99 3.22
C ALA A 183 1.14 -22.83 4.28
N ASP A 184 -0.03 -22.30 3.93
CA ASP A 184 -1.24 -22.33 4.78
C ASP A 184 -1.92 -23.70 4.58
N PHE A 185 -1.47 -24.70 5.31
CA PHE A 185 -1.89 -26.09 5.10
C PHE A 185 -3.22 -26.40 5.80
N ASN A 186 -3.59 -25.65 6.84
CA ASN A 186 -4.87 -25.83 7.52
C ASN A 186 -6.00 -24.95 6.93
N GLY A 187 -5.67 -24.01 6.04
CA GLY A 187 -6.61 -23.14 5.34
C GLY A 187 -7.19 -22.03 6.20
N ASP A 188 -6.52 -21.64 7.30
CA ASP A 188 -7.00 -20.61 8.23
C ASP A 188 -6.60 -19.18 7.82
N GLY A 189 -5.86 -19.05 6.71
CA GLY A 189 -5.41 -17.77 6.16
C GLY A 189 -4.11 -17.25 6.77
N ALA A 190 -3.49 -17.99 7.70
CA ALA A 190 -2.19 -17.66 8.28
C ALA A 190 -1.17 -18.80 8.04
N VAL A 191 0.11 -18.45 8.01
CA VAL A 191 1.21 -19.44 8.00
C VAL A 191 1.90 -19.39 9.37
N ASN A 192 1.68 -20.42 10.18
CA ASN A 192 2.10 -20.45 11.58
C ASN A 192 2.44 -21.88 12.07
N GLY A 193 2.56 -22.09 13.39
CA GLY A 193 2.93 -23.38 13.97
C GLY A 193 1.90 -24.50 13.77
N LEU A 194 0.64 -24.17 13.48
CA LEU A 194 -0.40 -25.13 13.11
C LEU A 194 -0.11 -25.72 11.74
N ASP A 195 0.35 -24.92 10.78
CA ASP A 195 0.79 -25.40 9.46
C ASP A 195 2.02 -26.27 9.57
N LEU A 196 3.00 -25.88 10.39
CA LEU A 196 4.17 -26.73 10.64
C LEU A 196 3.75 -28.11 11.17
N SER A 197 2.70 -28.16 11.99
CA SER A 197 2.18 -29.43 12.51
C SER A 197 1.56 -30.27 11.40
N ALA A 198 0.86 -29.65 10.45
CA ALA A 198 0.32 -30.34 9.27
C ALA A 198 1.45 -30.86 8.36
N TRP A 199 2.46 -30.03 8.05
CA TRP A 199 3.63 -30.44 7.26
C TRP A 199 4.38 -31.62 7.89
N ARG A 200 4.59 -31.59 9.22
CA ARG A 200 5.24 -32.70 9.94
C ARG A 200 4.49 -34.02 9.82
N VAL A 201 3.16 -33.98 9.73
CA VAL A 201 2.34 -35.18 9.58
C VAL A 201 2.46 -35.75 8.17
N GLY A 202 2.51 -34.91 7.14
CA GLY A 202 2.62 -35.36 5.76
C GLY A 202 4.03 -35.49 5.20
N PHE A 203 5.07 -35.13 5.95
CA PHE A 203 6.47 -35.25 5.50
C PHE A 203 6.78 -36.64 4.93
N GLY A 204 7.32 -36.66 3.71
CA GLY A 204 7.60 -37.88 2.94
C GLY A 204 6.41 -38.44 2.16
N ALA A 205 5.23 -37.80 2.22
CA ALA A 205 4.13 -38.12 1.31
C ALA A 205 4.52 -37.80 -0.14
N SER A 206 4.01 -38.58 -1.08
CA SER A 206 4.25 -38.41 -2.52
C SER A 206 3.04 -38.83 -3.34
N GLY A 207 2.97 -38.34 -4.57
CA GLY A 207 1.87 -38.62 -5.49
C GLY A 207 0.53 -38.14 -4.93
N ALA A 208 -0.49 -39.00 -4.96
CA ALA A 208 -1.84 -38.62 -4.52
C ALA A 208 -1.95 -38.27 -3.02
N ALA A 209 -0.98 -38.66 -2.19
CA ALA A 209 -0.95 -38.34 -0.77
C ALA A 209 -0.35 -36.94 -0.49
N ALA A 210 0.46 -36.41 -1.41
CA ALA A 210 1.09 -35.08 -1.31
C ALA A 210 0.10 -33.97 -1.67
N THR A 211 -0.97 -33.87 -0.89
CA THR A 211 -1.95 -32.79 -1.01
C THR A 211 -1.43 -31.52 -0.35
N LYS A 212 -1.99 -30.35 -0.69
CA LYS A 212 -1.69 -29.08 0.01
C LYS A 212 -1.87 -29.23 1.53
N ALA A 213 -2.97 -29.84 1.97
CA ALA A 213 -3.24 -30.06 3.40
C ALA A 213 -2.26 -31.03 4.07
N ALA A 214 -1.57 -31.87 3.28
CA ALA A 214 -0.51 -32.74 3.77
C ALA A 214 0.86 -32.02 3.85
N GLY A 215 0.96 -30.77 3.39
CA GLY A 215 2.20 -30.00 3.44
C GLY A 215 2.86 -29.76 2.09
N ASN A 216 2.23 -30.08 0.96
CA ASN A 216 2.78 -29.79 -0.37
C ASN A 216 2.50 -28.33 -0.74
N ALA A 217 3.46 -27.45 -0.44
CA ALA A 217 3.40 -26.02 -0.64
C ALA A 217 3.71 -25.59 -2.07
N ASP A 218 4.70 -26.21 -2.72
CA ASP A 218 5.11 -25.82 -4.08
C ASP A 218 4.33 -26.55 -5.20
N GLY A 219 3.58 -27.58 -4.83
CA GLY A 219 2.69 -28.31 -5.72
C GLY A 219 3.40 -29.33 -6.61
N ASP A 220 4.64 -29.71 -6.30
CA ASP A 220 5.46 -30.56 -7.18
C ASP A 220 5.12 -32.06 -7.08
N GLY A 221 4.34 -32.44 -6.06
CA GLY A 221 3.80 -33.78 -5.90
C GLY A 221 4.51 -34.61 -4.84
N ASP A 222 5.36 -34.01 -4.02
CA ASP A 222 5.80 -34.57 -2.75
C ASP A 222 5.65 -33.59 -1.56
N VAL A 223 6.08 -34.03 -0.38
CA VAL A 223 6.10 -33.21 0.85
C VAL A 223 7.48 -33.32 1.46
N ASP A 224 8.33 -32.33 1.20
CA ASP A 224 9.76 -32.42 1.50
C ASP A 224 10.34 -31.10 2.07
N GLY A 225 11.67 -30.97 1.99
CA GLY A 225 12.38 -29.79 2.47
C GLY A 225 12.06 -28.50 1.71
N ALA A 226 11.67 -28.57 0.43
CA ALA A 226 11.24 -27.41 -0.36
C ALA A 226 9.96 -26.81 0.23
N ASP A 227 9.00 -27.64 0.63
CA ASP A 227 7.78 -27.18 1.27
C ASP A 227 8.02 -26.60 2.66
N PHE A 228 8.94 -27.22 3.41
CA PHE A 228 9.36 -26.69 4.70
C PHE A 228 9.98 -25.30 4.55
N LEU A 229 10.77 -25.09 3.49
CA LEU A 229 11.35 -23.79 3.20
C LEU A 229 10.25 -22.76 2.87
N ALA A 230 9.21 -23.15 2.12
CA ALA A 230 8.05 -22.30 1.87
C ALA A 230 7.33 -21.91 3.18
N TRP A 231 7.18 -22.85 4.11
CA TRP A 231 6.66 -22.56 5.45
C TRP A 231 7.57 -21.61 6.22
N GLN A 232 8.88 -21.83 6.24
CA GLN A 232 9.83 -20.96 6.95
C GLN A 232 9.79 -19.51 6.42
N GLN A 233 9.64 -19.34 5.11
CA GLN A 233 9.54 -18.03 4.47
C GLN A 233 8.20 -17.34 4.74
N GLY A 234 7.11 -18.11 4.85
CA GLY A 234 5.77 -17.59 5.13
C GLY A 234 5.47 -17.39 6.62
N SER A 235 6.12 -18.16 7.51
CA SER A 235 5.94 -18.04 8.95
C SER A 235 6.58 -16.73 9.42
N GLY A 236 5.76 -15.78 9.87
CA GLY A 236 6.25 -14.52 10.43
C GLY A 236 7.25 -14.75 11.57
N PRO A 237 8.06 -13.74 11.96
CA PRO A 237 9.06 -13.89 13.01
C PRO A 237 8.41 -14.42 14.28
N SER A 238 8.69 -15.68 14.60
CA SER A 238 8.28 -16.29 15.86
C SER A 238 8.89 -15.46 16.97
N THR A 239 8.08 -14.95 17.90
CA THR A 239 8.58 -14.29 19.11
C THR A 239 9.40 -15.33 19.87
N ILE A 240 10.71 -15.32 19.66
CA ILE A 240 11.63 -16.23 20.33
C ILE A 240 11.56 -15.85 21.80
N ALA A 241 10.85 -16.64 22.60
CA ALA A 241 10.88 -16.50 24.04
C ALA A 241 12.35 -16.50 24.47
N SER A 242 12.75 -15.53 25.28
CA SER A 242 14.11 -15.45 25.80
C SER A 242 14.46 -16.80 26.41
N VAL A 243 15.36 -17.54 25.78
CA VAL A 243 15.85 -18.81 26.31
C VAL A 243 16.55 -18.45 27.63
N PRO A 244 16.08 -18.94 28.79
CA PRO A 244 16.79 -18.72 30.04
C PRO A 244 18.21 -19.22 29.85
N GLU A 245 19.21 -18.36 30.06
CA GLU A 245 20.60 -18.75 29.87
C GLU A 245 20.88 -20.05 30.63
N PRO A 246 21.54 -21.05 30.01
CA PRO A 246 21.97 -22.22 30.76
C PRO A 246 22.82 -21.72 31.92
N THR A 247 22.72 -22.38 33.08
CA THR A 247 23.39 -22.04 34.34
C THR A 247 24.92 -22.18 34.26
N ALA A 248 25.56 -21.62 33.23
CA ALA A 248 27.00 -21.59 33.00
C ALA A 248 27.71 -20.85 34.13
N PHE A 249 27.08 -19.82 34.71
CA PHE A 249 27.57 -19.19 35.94
C PHE A 249 27.53 -20.12 37.15
N ALA A 250 26.54 -21.02 37.26
CA ALA A 250 26.49 -22.00 38.34
C ALA A 250 27.55 -23.10 38.15
N LEU A 251 27.81 -23.54 36.91
CA LEU A 251 28.88 -24.49 36.58
C LEU A 251 30.27 -23.87 36.82
N LEU A 252 30.47 -22.60 36.46
CA LEU A 252 31.72 -21.89 36.71
C LEU A 252 31.97 -21.66 38.20
N ALA A 253 30.93 -21.29 38.97
CA ALA A 253 31.03 -21.15 40.42
C ALA A 253 31.36 -22.48 41.11
N PHE A 254 30.75 -23.60 40.68
CA PHE A 254 31.08 -24.94 41.17
C PHE A 254 32.52 -25.33 40.84
N ALA A 255 32.98 -25.07 39.62
CA ALA A 255 34.36 -25.34 39.21
C ALA A 255 35.38 -24.53 40.04
N CYS A 256 35.09 -23.24 40.30
CA CYS A 256 35.95 -22.39 41.12
C CYS A 256 36.00 -22.84 42.60
N MET A 257 34.88 -23.33 43.16
CA MET A 257 34.84 -23.86 44.53
C MET A 257 35.62 -25.18 44.65
N LEU A 258 35.52 -26.07 43.66
CA LEU A 258 36.30 -27.31 43.62
C LEU A 258 37.81 -27.04 43.45
N ALA A 259 38.18 -26.06 42.63
CA ALA A 259 39.57 -25.64 42.46
C ALA A 259 40.16 -25.00 43.73
N HIS A 260 39.40 -24.15 44.44
CA HIS A 260 39.84 -23.58 45.71
C HIS A 260 40.01 -24.64 46.81
N GLY A 261 39.10 -25.63 46.88
CA GLY A 261 39.21 -26.74 47.83
C GLY A 261 40.43 -27.63 47.60
N ALA A 262 40.82 -27.83 46.34
CA ALA A 262 42.03 -28.59 45.98
C ALA A 262 43.32 -27.84 46.34
N CYS A 263 43.38 -26.52 46.14
CA CYS A 263 44.52 -25.70 46.53
C CYS A 263 44.74 -25.66 48.06
N LEU A 264 43.67 -25.61 48.86
CA LEU A 264 43.80 -25.56 50.33
C LEU A 264 44.30 -26.88 50.94
N ARG A 265 44.01 -28.04 50.32
CA ARG A 265 44.52 -29.36 50.79
C ARG A 265 45.98 -29.62 50.43
N ALA A 266 46.54 -28.91 49.46
CA ALA A 266 47.95 -29.05 49.08
C ALA A 266 48.90 -28.22 49.97
N ALA A 267 48.36 -27.34 50.82
CA ALA A 267 49.12 -26.41 51.65
C ALA A 267 49.14 -26.77 53.15
N SER A 268 48.61 -27.93 53.53
CA SER A 268 48.53 -28.45 54.91
C SER A 268 49.34 -29.71 55.12
#